data_AF-L1Q5J4-F1
#
_entry.id   AF-L1Q5J4-F1
#
_cell.length_a   1.000
_cell.length_b   1.000
_cell.length_c   1.000
_cell.angle_alpha   90.00
_cell.angle_beta   90.00
_cell.angle_gamma   90.00
#
_symmetry.space_group_name_H-M   'P 1'
#
loop_
_entity.id
_entity.type
_entity.pdbx_description
1 polymer ?
#
loop_
_entity_poly.entity_id
_entity_poly.type
_entity_poly.pdbx_seq_one_letter_code
_entity_poly.pdbx_strand_id
1 'polypeptide(L)'
;MNKNIEAVEDIINFIYHNVQYAEVNTKSDLCYKCGFNGEMQLDKESLTWHCPSCGNDDESELQVMRRTCGYIGSSYWNKGRTAEIGDRVLHL
;
A
#
# COMPACT_ATOMS: atom_id res chain seq x y z
N MET A 1 -6.33 -4.17 -8.90
CA MET A 1 -5.44 -4.67 -10.00
C MET A 1 -5.76 -6.07 -10.54
N ASN A 2 -5.74 -7.17 -9.78
CA ASN A 2 -5.98 -8.52 -10.37
C ASN A 2 -7.44 -8.81 -10.80
N LYS A 3 -8.37 -7.90 -10.50
CA LYS A 3 -9.81 -8.09 -10.73
C LYS A 3 -10.34 -7.31 -11.94
N ASN A 4 -9.50 -6.50 -12.60
CA ASN A 4 -9.88 -5.69 -13.75
C ASN A 4 -8.67 -5.50 -14.67
N ILE A 5 -8.34 -6.55 -15.43
CA ILE A 5 -7.15 -6.59 -16.29
C ILE A 5 -7.30 -5.61 -17.47
N GLU A 6 -8.50 -5.52 -18.06
CA GLU A 6 -8.79 -4.61 -19.18
C GLU A 6 -8.47 -3.15 -18.82
N ALA A 7 -8.90 -2.67 -17.66
CA ALA A 7 -8.57 -1.31 -17.22
C ALA A 7 -7.06 -1.09 -16.99
N VAL A 8 -6.34 -2.12 -16.52
CA VAL A 8 -4.88 -2.04 -16.35
C VAL A 8 -4.18 -1.98 -17.71
N GLU A 9 -4.64 -2.77 -18.69
CA GLU A 9 -4.13 -2.75 -20.05
C GLU A 9 -4.32 -1.40 -20.74
N ASP A 10 -5.51 -0.79 -20.59
CA ASP A 10 -5.80 0.54 -21.14
C ASP A 10 -4.85 1.61 -20.58
N ILE A 11 -4.57 1.55 -19.27
CA ILE A 11 -3.65 2.48 -18.61
C ILE A 11 -2.22 2.27 -19.08
N ILE A 12 -1.78 1.02 -19.18
CA ILE A 12 -0.43 0.69 -19.70
C ILE A 12 -0.30 1.18 -21.14
N ASN A 13 -1.31 0.97 -21.97
CA ASN A 13 -1.33 1.42 -23.36
C ASN A 13 -1.25 2.95 -23.46
N PHE A 14 -1.99 3.67 -22.61
CA PHE A 14 -1.89 5.12 -22.54
C PHE A 14 -0.50 5.59 -22.11
N ILE A 15 0.07 4.98 -21.05
CA ILE A 15 1.42 5.31 -20.57
C ILE A 15 2.44 5.12 -21.69
N TYR A 16 2.42 3.97 -22.38
CA TYR A 16 3.37 3.65 -23.45
C TYR A 16 3.45 4.73 -24.54
N HIS A 17 2.30 5.30 -24.93
CA HIS A 17 2.23 6.28 -26.00
C HIS A 17 2.45 7.73 -25.54
N ASN A 18 2.33 8.04 -24.24
CA ASN A 18 2.25 9.42 -23.74
C ASN A 18 3.24 9.77 -22.63
N VAL A 19 3.79 8.80 -21.90
CA VAL A 19 4.57 9.02 -20.68
C VAL A 19 5.89 8.26 -20.75
N GLN A 20 7.02 8.97 -20.56
CA GLN A 20 8.36 8.36 -20.65
C GLN A 20 8.63 7.32 -19.55
N TYR A 21 8.10 7.54 -18.35
CA TYR A 21 8.26 6.65 -17.22
C TYR A 21 7.06 6.79 -16.27
N ALA A 22 6.41 5.66 -15.98
CA ALA A 22 5.33 5.59 -15.01
C ALA A 22 5.36 4.23 -14.30
N GLU A 23 4.70 4.18 -13.15
CA GLU A 23 4.63 2.99 -12.31
C GLU A 23 3.24 2.88 -11.68
N VAL A 24 2.81 1.65 -11.40
CA VAL A 24 1.55 1.39 -10.72
C VAL A 24 1.84 0.80 -9.35
N ASN A 25 1.28 1.42 -8.31
CA ASN A 25 1.53 1.03 -6.93
C ASN A 25 0.53 -0.04 -6.48
N THR A 26 1.06 -1.11 -5.88
CA THR A 26 0.28 -2.11 -5.14
C THR A 26 0.54 -1.97 -3.65
N LYS A 27 -0.45 -2.36 -2.85
CA LYS A 27 -0.29 -2.57 -1.41
C LYS A 27 0.01 -4.05 -1.21
N SER A 28 1.16 -4.35 -0.61
CA SER A 28 1.66 -5.71 -0.40
C SER A 28 2.13 -5.83 1.04
N ASP A 29 1.19 -5.98 1.97
CA ASP A 29 1.50 -6.08 3.39
C ASP A 29 1.41 -7.53 3.87
N LEU A 30 2.20 -7.83 4.88
CA LEU A 30 2.29 -9.16 5.48
C LEU A 30 2.25 -9.07 7.00
N CYS A 31 1.42 -9.91 7.62
CA CYS A 31 1.46 -10.13 9.06
C CYS A 31 2.19 -11.45 9.33
N TYR A 32 3.35 -11.37 9.99
CA TYR A 32 4.16 -12.54 10.31
C TYR A 32 3.50 -13.45 11.36
N LYS A 33 2.65 -12.88 12.23
CA LYS A 33 1.95 -13.60 13.30
C LYS A 33 0.91 -14.60 12.80
N CYS A 34 0.08 -14.20 11.83
CA CYS A 34 -1.02 -15.02 11.32
C CYS A 34 -0.89 -15.40 9.84
N GLY A 35 0.13 -14.91 9.15
CA GLY A 35 0.36 -15.15 7.73
C GLY A 35 -0.58 -14.38 6.79
N PHE A 36 -1.34 -13.41 7.30
CA PHE A 36 -2.23 -12.60 6.46
C PHE A 36 -1.43 -11.80 5.43
N ASN A 37 -1.82 -11.94 4.16
CA ASN A 37 -1.27 -11.20 3.03
C ASN A 37 -2.38 -10.36 2.42
N GLY A 38 -2.25 -9.04 2.50
CA GLY A 38 -3.29 -8.09 2.11
C GLY A 38 -2.93 -6.67 2.47
N GLU A 39 -3.93 -5.82 2.66
CA GLU A 39 -3.73 -4.44 3.12
C GLU A 39 -3.92 -4.37 4.64
N MET A 40 -2.89 -3.88 5.36
CA MET A 40 -3.05 -3.54 6.78
C MET A 40 -3.90 -2.28 6.91
N GLN A 41 -4.69 -2.23 7.97
CA GLN A 41 -5.52 -1.08 8.27
C GLN A 41 -4.74 -0.06 9.08
N LEU A 42 -5.03 1.22 8.85
CA LEU A 42 -4.45 2.32 9.60
C LEU A 42 -5.56 2.96 10.45
N ASP A 43 -5.35 3.04 11.75
CA ASP A 43 -6.16 3.88 12.62
C ASP A 43 -5.80 5.36 12.38
N LYS A 44 -6.79 6.18 12.01
CA LYS A 44 -6.56 7.60 11.67
C LYS A 44 -6.31 8.49 12.89
N GLU A 45 -6.74 8.08 14.08
CA GLU A 45 -6.58 8.85 15.31
C GLU A 45 -5.22 8.58 15.95
N SER A 46 -4.86 7.31 16.10
CA SER A 46 -3.59 6.89 16.70
C SER A 46 -2.43 6.85 15.71
N LEU A 47 -2.72 6.77 14.39
CA LEU A 47 -1.75 6.56 13.30
C LEU A 47 -0.97 5.24 13.42
N THR A 48 -1.61 4.22 13.99
CA THR A 48 -1.05 2.87 14.15
C THR A 48 -1.61 1.90 13.11
N TRP A 49 -0.76 0.99 12.63
CA TRP A 49 -1.17 -0.06 11.69
C TRP A 49 -1.61 -1.32 12.42
N HIS A 50 -2.64 -1.98 11.91
CA HIS A 50 -3.13 -3.23 12.48
C HIS A 50 -3.53 -4.25 11.42
N CYS A 51 -3.34 -5.52 11.75
CA CYS A 51 -3.75 -6.64 10.92
C CYS A 51 -5.27 -6.83 11.01
N PRO A 52 -6.00 -6.79 9.87
CA PRO A 52 -7.45 -6.98 9.86
C PRO A 52 -7.89 -8.42 10.18
N SER A 53 -6.97 -9.39 10.10
CA SER A 53 -7.27 -10.81 10.32
C SER A 53 -7.19 -11.21 11.80
N CYS A 54 -6.14 -10.78 12.50
CA CYS A 54 -5.88 -11.20 13.90
C CYS A 54 -5.77 -10.03 14.89
N GLY A 55 -5.88 -8.78 14.43
CA GLY A 55 -5.77 -7.60 15.28
C GLY A 55 -4.35 -7.28 15.75
N ASN A 56 -3.32 -7.93 15.20
CA ASN A 56 -1.93 -7.63 15.56
C ASN A 56 -1.58 -6.18 15.21
N ASP A 57 -0.98 -5.46 16.15
CA ASP A 57 -0.48 -4.09 16.03
C ASP A 57 1.05 -4.00 16.31
N ASP A 58 1.69 -5.13 16.60
CA ASP A 58 3.13 -5.20 16.79
C ASP A 58 3.87 -4.97 15.46
N GLU A 59 4.47 -3.78 15.34
CA GLU A 59 5.25 -3.34 14.18
C GLU A 59 6.39 -4.29 13.80
N SER A 60 6.93 -5.07 14.75
CA SER A 60 8.00 -6.04 14.47
C SER A 60 7.49 -7.32 13.78
N GLU A 61 6.20 -7.62 13.95
CA GLU A 61 5.51 -8.74 13.31
C GLU A 61 4.58 -8.29 12.16
N LEU A 62 4.65 -7.01 11.78
CA LEU A 62 3.91 -6.42 10.67
C LEU A 62 4.86 -5.79 9.66
N GLN A 63 4.64 -6.13 8.40
CA GLN A 63 5.33 -5.50 7.29
C GLN A 63 4.31 -4.72 6.46
N VAL A 64 4.40 -3.39 6.53
CA VAL A 64 3.63 -2.47 5.69
C VAL A 64 4.54 -1.89 4.62
N MET A 65 4.31 -2.24 3.35
CA MET A 65 5.14 -1.77 2.24
C MET A 65 4.42 -0.73 1.42
N ARG A 66 5.03 0.45 1.27
CA ARG A 66 4.50 1.49 0.38
C ARG A 66 5.59 2.12 -0.45
N ARG A 67 5.22 2.49 -1.68
CA ARG A 67 6.00 3.41 -2.49
C ARG A 67 5.56 4.83 -2.20
N THR A 68 6.50 5.63 -1.72
CA THR A 68 6.22 6.98 -1.23
C THR A 68 6.94 8.05 -2.03
N CYS A 69 8.23 7.86 -2.31
CA CYS A 69 9.08 8.78 -3.07
C CYS A 69 9.79 8.09 -4.25
N GLY A 70 9.11 7.16 -4.93
CA GLY A 70 9.68 6.39 -6.06
C GLY A 70 10.42 5.10 -5.68
N TYR A 71 10.57 4.81 -4.39
CA TYR A 71 11.08 3.53 -3.89
C TYR A 71 10.13 2.88 -2.91
N ILE A 72 10.14 1.54 -2.89
CA ILE A 72 9.41 0.75 -1.90
C ILE A 72 10.18 0.81 -0.58
N GLY A 73 9.51 1.27 0.46
CA GLY A 73 10.01 1.23 1.83
C GLY A 73 9.11 0.36 2.71
N SER A 74 9.73 -0.36 3.63
CA SER A 74 9.07 -1.11 4.70
C SER A 74 9.27 -0.48 6.08
N SER A 75 9.95 0.67 6.15
CA SER A 75 10.11 1.43 7.39
C SER A 75 8.85 2.22 7.67
N TYR A 76 8.43 2.22 8.94
CA TYR A 76 7.37 3.10 9.40
C TYR A 76 7.76 4.57 9.20
N TRP A 77 6.79 5.34 8.72
CA TRP A 77 6.98 6.75 8.43
C TRP A 77 6.69 7.61 9.67
N ASN A 78 7.15 8.86 9.65
CA ASN A 78 6.76 9.84 10.66
C ASN A 78 5.24 10.09 10.62
N LYS A 79 4.69 10.67 11.70
CA LYS A 79 3.25 10.92 11.86
C LYS A 79 2.62 11.66 10.68
N GLY A 80 3.26 12.70 10.16
CA GLY A 80 2.74 13.49 9.05
C GLY A 80 2.62 12.68 7.76
N ARG A 81 3.64 11.87 7.45
CA ARG A 81 3.62 11.01 6.27
C ARG A 81 2.64 9.84 6.44
N THR A 82 2.52 9.28 7.64
CA THR A 82 1.51 8.24 7.94
C THR A 82 0.09 8.78 7.74
N ALA A 83 -0.20 10.00 8.21
CA ALA A 83 -1.49 10.65 7.99
C ALA A 83 -1.77 10.87 6.49
N GLU A 84 -0.79 11.38 5.73
CA GLU A 84 -0.94 11.55 4.27
C GLU A 84 -1.21 10.23 3.55
N ILE A 85 -0.53 9.15 3.94
CA ILE A 85 -0.79 7.81 3.38
C ILE A 85 -2.23 7.37 3.69
N GLY A 86 -2.74 7.67 4.88
CA GLY A 86 -4.10 7.36 5.30
C GLY A 86 -5.20 8.11 4.54
N ASP A 87 -4.86 9.19 3.85
CA ASP A 87 -5.78 9.97 3.01
C ASP A 87 -5.72 9.59 1.52
N ARG A 88 -4.82 8.68 1.14
CA ARG A 88 -4.76 8.17 -0.24
C ARG A 88 -5.95 7.28 -0.55
N VAL A 89 -6.50 7.44 -1.75
CA VAL A 89 -7.60 6.61 -2.27
C VAL A 89 -7.07 5.54 -3.23
N LEU A 90 -7.75 4.40 -3.26
CA LEU A 90 -7.50 3.35 -4.25
C LEU A 90 -8.29 3.63 -5.52
N HIS A 91 -7.61 3.71 -6.66
CA HIS A 91 -8.26 4.02 -7.94
C HIS A 91 -8.68 2.76 -8.73
N LEU A 92 -8.00 1.62 -8.56
CA LEU A 92 -8.11 0.39 -9.39
C LEU A 92 -7.89 -0.91 -8.60
#